data_AF-A0A0F2H565-F1
#
_entry.id   AF-A0A0F2H565-F1
#
_cell.length_a   1.000
_cell.length_b   1.000
_cell.length_c   1.000
_cell.angle_alpha   90.00
_cell.angle_beta   90.00
_cell.angle_gamma   90.00
#
_symmetry.space_group_name_H-M   'P 1'
#
loop_
_entity.id
_entity.type
_entity.pdbx_description
1 polymer ?
#
loop_
_entity_poly.entity_id
_entity_poly.type
_entity_poly.pdbx_seq_one_letter_code
_entity_poly.pdbx_strand_id
1 'polypeptide(L)'
;QNVTIDIAALCLKTGNASILRGGKETFFSNMELVNVIQAALAKAKLPAASVQYIEKPDRELVNHLLKMDEYVDMIIPRGGAGLHKMCKENTPIPVIIGGFGISHIFVDESANLEKSLDVVENGTVQRPSAWKTLE
;
A
#
# COMPACT_ATOMS: atom_id res chain seq x y z
N GLN A 1 -5.67 7.11 4.99
CA GLN A 1 -7.07 6.67 4.79
C GLN A 1 -7.41 6.39 3.32
N ASN A 2 -6.66 6.91 2.33
CA ASN A 2 -6.96 6.64 0.91
C ASN A 2 -6.50 5.27 0.38
N VAL A 3 -5.61 4.58 1.10
CA VAL A 3 -4.98 3.33 0.64
C VAL A 3 -6.01 2.26 0.25
N THR A 4 -7.11 2.12 0.99
CA THR A 4 -8.17 1.14 0.70
C THR A 4 -8.81 1.38 -0.67
N ILE A 5 -9.14 2.65 -0.98
CA ILE A 5 -9.74 3.03 -2.26
C ILE A 5 -8.70 2.89 -3.39
N ASP A 6 -7.49 3.38 -3.18
CA ASP A 6 -6.43 3.36 -4.20
C ASP A 6 -6.10 1.93 -4.63
N ILE A 7 -5.94 1.01 -3.66
CA ILE A 7 -5.64 -0.39 -3.96
C ILE A 7 -6.84 -1.07 -4.63
N ALA A 8 -8.06 -0.87 -4.13
CA ALA A 8 -9.26 -1.45 -4.73
C ALA A 8 -9.44 -0.99 -6.18
N ALA A 9 -9.30 0.32 -6.44
CA ALA A 9 -9.45 0.89 -7.77
C ALA A 9 -8.40 0.35 -8.76
N LEU A 10 -7.14 0.24 -8.35
CA LEU A 10 -6.08 -0.34 -9.18
C LEU A 10 -6.32 -1.82 -9.48
N CYS A 11 -6.69 -2.61 -8.47
CA CYS A 11 -7.01 -4.03 -8.65
C CYS A 11 -8.17 -4.20 -9.64
N LEU A 12 -9.29 -3.50 -9.41
CA LEU A 12 -10.44 -3.53 -10.31
C LEU A 12 -10.09 -3.11 -11.74
N LYS A 13 -9.29 -2.04 -11.90
CA LYS A 13 -8.88 -1.54 -13.22
C LYS A 13 -8.06 -2.56 -14.00
N THR A 14 -7.30 -3.39 -13.30
CA THR A 14 -6.44 -4.44 -13.87
C THR A 14 -7.13 -5.81 -13.94
N GLY A 15 -8.41 -5.90 -13.56
CA GLY A 15 -9.17 -7.15 -13.57
C GLY A 15 -8.86 -8.09 -12.40
N ASN A 16 -8.18 -7.60 -11.37
CA ASN A 16 -7.82 -8.37 -10.18
C ASN A 16 -8.87 -8.18 -9.07
N ALA A 17 -9.18 -9.27 -8.35
CA ALA A 17 -9.87 -9.19 -7.07
C ALA A 17 -8.90 -8.73 -5.97
N SER A 18 -9.40 -8.10 -4.92
CA SER A 18 -8.57 -7.64 -3.80
C SER A 18 -9.15 -8.06 -2.46
N ILE A 19 -8.29 -8.63 -1.60
CA ILE A 19 -8.58 -8.88 -0.18
C ILE A 19 -7.84 -7.83 0.63
N LEU A 20 -8.59 -6.95 1.29
CA LEU A 20 -8.06 -5.78 1.99
C LEU A 20 -8.03 -6.04 3.50
N ARG A 21 -6.95 -5.60 4.14
CA ARG A 21 -6.83 -5.62 5.61
C ARG A 21 -6.19 -4.32 6.09
N GLY A 22 -6.96 -3.54 6.84
CA GLY A 22 -6.50 -2.30 7.45
C GLY A 22 -5.92 -2.47 8.85
N GLY A 23 -5.35 -1.40 9.39
CA GLY A 23 -5.02 -1.33 10.82
C GLY A 23 -6.30 -1.23 11.67
N LYS A 24 -6.22 -1.71 12.91
CA LYS A 24 -7.34 -1.68 13.88
C LYS A 24 -7.93 -0.27 14.06
N GLU A 25 -7.07 0.74 14.11
CA GLU A 25 -7.44 2.17 14.22
C GLU A 25 -8.35 2.66 13.08
N THR A 26 -8.25 2.03 11.91
CA THR A 26 -8.96 2.44 10.68
C THR A 26 -10.12 1.51 10.33
N PHE A 27 -10.49 0.62 11.24
CA PHE A 27 -11.43 -0.48 10.98
C PHE A 27 -12.78 0.00 10.43
N PHE A 28 -13.48 0.85 11.19
CA PHE A 28 -14.81 1.31 10.82
C PHE A 28 -14.80 2.12 9.52
N SER A 29 -13.83 3.01 9.36
CA SER A 29 -13.70 3.81 8.14
C SER A 29 -13.47 2.94 6.90
N ASN A 30 -12.59 1.94 6.98
CA ASN A 30 -12.32 1.06 5.84
C ASN A 30 -13.54 0.19 5.51
N MET A 31 -14.29 -0.26 6.51
CA MET A 31 -15.48 -1.07 6.30
C MET A 31 -16.56 -0.27 5.55
N GLU A 32 -16.82 0.98 5.94
CA GLU A 32 -17.75 1.86 5.22
C GLU A 32 -17.29 2.15 3.78
N LEU A 33 -15.99 2.37 3.57
CA LEU A 33 -15.45 2.56 2.22
C LEU A 33 -15.64 1.32 1.34
N VAL A 34 -15.43 0.13 1.90
CA VAL A 34 -15.63 -1.14 1.19
C VAL A 34 -17.11 -1.35 0.86
N ASN A 35 -18.02 -1.02 1.77
CA ASN A 35 -19.47 -1.06 1.51
C ASN A 35 -19.86 -0.18 0.31
N VAL A 36 -19.32 1.04 0.25
CA VAL A 36 -19.55 1.95 -0.89
C VAL A 36 -19.01 1.36 -2.19
N ILE A 37 -17.80 0.78 -2.17
CA ILE A 37 -17.19 0.14 -3.35
C ILE A 37 -18.06 -1.04 -3.81
N GLN A 38 -18.49 -1.91 -2.89
CA GLN A 38 -19.32 -3.07 -3.21
C GLN A 38 -20.69 -2.68 -3.77
N ALA A 39 -21.32 -1.63 -3.24
CA ALA A 39 -22.55 -1.07 -3.79
C ALA A 39 -22.34 -0.53 -5.22
N ALA A 40 -21.20 0.10 -5.50
CA ALA A 40 -20.85 0.56 -6.84
C ALA A 40 -20.60 -0.61 -7.82
N LEU A 41 -19.91 -1.66 -7.38
CA LEU A 41 -19.70 -2.89 -8.16
C LEU A 41 -21.04 -3.54 -8.53
N ALA A 42 -21.98 -3.62 -7.59
CA ALA A 42 -23.31 -4.17 -7.84
C ALA A 42 -24.06 -3.36 -8.92
N LYS A 43 -24.01 -2.03 -8.86
CA LYS A 43 -24.59 -1.15 -9.91
C LYS A 43 -23.92 -1.35 -11.27
N ALA A 44 -22.63 -1.65 -11.28
CA ALA A 44 -21.86 -1.97 -12.48
C ALA A 44 -22.03 -3.43 -12.96
N LYS A 45 -22.88 -4.24 -12.30
CA LYS A 45 -23.08 -5.67 -12.58
C LYS A 45 -21.80 -6.51 -12.42
N LEU A 46 -20.91 -6.10 -11.54
CA LEU A 46 -19.71 -6.85 -11.15
C LEU A 46 -19.95 -7.54 -9.80
N PRO A 47 -19.27 -8.68 -9.52
CA PRO A 47 -19.38 -9.33 -8.22
C PRO A 47 -18.93 -8.39 -7.11
N ALA A 48 -19.77 -8.15 -6.11
CA ALA A 48 -19.41 -7.33 -4.95
C ALA A 48 -18.17 -7.89 -4.23
N ALA A 49 -18.06 -9.23 -4.18
CA ALA A 49 -16.92 -9.94 -3.61
C ALA A 49 -15.59 -9.77 -4.39
N SER A 50 -15.56 -8.99 -5.48
CA SER A 50 -14.30 -8.60 -6.14
C SER A 50 -13.43 -7.72 -5.24
N VAL A 51 -14.04 -7.02 -4.27
CA VAL A 51 -13.32 -6.28 -3.22
C VAL A 51 -13.83 -6.77 -1.87
N GLN A 52 -12.97 -7.44 -1.12
CA GLN A 52 -13.28 -8.01 0.20
C GLN A 52 -12.46 -7.31 1.28
N TYR A 53 -12.98 -7.31 2.51
CA TYR A 53 -12.29 -6.76 3.67
C TYR A 53 -12.30 -7.75 4.83
N ILE A 54 -11.16 -7.94 5.48
CA ILE A 54 -11.08 -8.78 6.67
C ILE A 54 -11.65 -8.01 7.87
N GLU A 55 -12.89 -8.34 8.23
CA GLU A 55 -13.69 -7.64 9.25
C GLU A 55 -13.26 -7.91 10.70
N LYS A 56 -12.28 -8.77 10.92
CA LYS A 56 -11.77 -9.07 12.26
C LYS A 56 -10.38 -8.47 12.44
N PRO A 57 -10.13 -7.71 13.54
CA PRO A 57 -8.84 -7.07 13.78
C PRO A 57 -7.73 -8.05 14.17
N ASP A 58 -8.05 -9.33 14.29
CA ASP A 58 -7.14 -10.39 14.71
C ASP A 58 -5.93 -10.49 13.77
N ARG A 59 -4.73 -10.56 14.37
CA ARG A 59 -3.49 -10.76 13.63
C ARG A 59 -3.39 -12.18 13.08
N GLU A 60 -4.04 -13.16 13.70
CA GLU A 60 -4.02 -14.55 13.23
C GLU A 60 -4.59 -14.70 11.81
N LEU A 61 -5.59 -13.89 11.45
CA LEU A 61 -6.17 -13.91 10.10
C LEU A 61 -5.20 -13.43 9.04
N VAL A 62 -4.28 -12.53 9.39
CA VAL A 62 -3.18 -12.14 8.48
C VAL A 62 -2.26 -13.33 8.26
N ASN A 63 -1.94 -14.09 9.30
CA ASN A 63 -1.10 -15.29 9.18
C ASN A 63 -1.78 -16.39 8.34
N HIS A 64 -3.10 -16.52 8.42
CA HIS A 64 -3.84 -17.42 7.52
C HIS A 64 -3.77 -16.93 6.08
N LEU A 65 -4.04 -15.64 5.82
CA LEU A 65 -3.96 -15.06 4.47
C LEU A 65 -2.58 -15.26 3.83
N LEU A 66 -1.52 -15.13 4.62
CA LEU A 66 -0.14 -15.37 4.18
C LEU A 66 0.15 -16.83 3.80
N LYS A 67 -0.75 -17.77 4.07
CA LYS A 67 -0.60 -19.20 3.72
C LYS A 67 -1.62 -19.68 2.70
N MET A 68 -2.38 -18.77 2.09
CA MET A 68 -3.42 -19.10 1.11
C MET A 68 -2.88 -19.04 -0.33
N ASP A 69 -1.74 -19.66 -0.61
CA ASP A 69 -1.09 -19.65 -1.93
C ASP A 69 -1.91 -20.35 -3.03
N GLU A 70 -2.90 -21.15 -2.67
CA GLU A 70 -3.91 -21.68 -3.60
C GLU A 70 -4.89 -20.60 -4.11
N TYR A 71 -5.11 -19.53 -3.34
CA TYR A 71 -6.17 -18.54 -3.60
C TYR A 71 -5.64 -17.11 -3.78
N VAL A 72 -4.40 -16.84 -3.35
CA VAL A 72 -3.81 -15.50 -3.32
C VAL A 72 -2.51 -15.53 -4.09
N ASP A 73 -2.51 -14.88 -5.25
CA ASP A 73 -1.35 -14.85 -6.15
C ASP A 73 -0.25 -13.89 -5.70
N MET A 74 -0.58 -12.88 -4.88
CA MET A 74 0.35 -11.82 -4.50
C MET A 74 -0.05 -11.09 -3.22
N ILE A 75 0.94 -10.72 -2.41
CA ILE A 75 0.79 -9.88 -1.22
C ILE A 75 1.47 -8.52 -1.41
N ILE A 76 0.74 -7.43 -1.12
CA ILE A 76 1.26 -6.07 -1.14
C ILE A 76 1.16 -5.46 0.27
N PRO A 77 2.18 -5.63 1.14
CA PRO A 77 2.15 -5.01 2.45
C PRO A 77 2.36 -3.50 2.33
N ARG A 78 1.46 -2.73 2.94
CA ARG A 78 1.57 -1.27 3.05
C ARG A 78 1.71 -0.90 4.52
N GLY A 79 2.93 -0.65 4.95
CA GLY A 79 3.22 -0.31 6.35
C GLY A 79 4.71 -0.16 6.62
N GLY A 80 5.10 -0.29 7.88
CA GLY A 80 6.49 -0.18 8.30
C GLY A 80 7.31 -1.44 7.97
N ALA A 81 8.63 -1.33 8.16
CA ALA A 81 9.60 -2.40 7.91
C ALA A 81 9.27 -3.72 8.63
N GLY A 82 8.68 -3.66 9.83
CA GLY A 82 8.25 -4.86 10.56
C GLY A 82 7.17 -5.65 9.83
N LEU A 83 6.19 -4.98 9.20
CA LEU A 83 5.16 -5.64 8.40
C LEU A 83 5.77 -6.26 7.14
N HIS A 84 6.66 -5.53 6.49
CA HIS A 84 7.38 -6.01 5.31
C HIS A 84 8.17 -7.29 5.59
N LYS A 85 8.92 -7.29 6.71
CA LYS A 85 9.68 -8.44 7.19
C LYS A 85 8.76 -9.62 7.51
N MET A 86 7.69 -9.38 8.28
CA MET A 86 6.71 -10.41 8.63
C MET A 86 6.11 -11.08 7.39
N CYS A 87 5.69 -10.31 6.38
CA CYS A 87 5.16 -10.89 5.15
C CYS A 87 6.22 -11.73 4.43
N LYS A 88 7.43 -11.19 4.21
CA LYS A 88 8.52 -11.92 3.53
C LYS A 88 8.91 -13.24 4.21
N GLU A 89 8.88 -13.29 5.53
CA GLU A 89 9.36 -14.46 6.29
C GLU A 89 8.29 -15.54 6.47
N ASN A 90 7.00 -15.21 6.30
CA ASN A 90 5.90 -16.11 6.70
C ASN A 90 4.97 -16.52 5.56
N THR A 91 5.33 -16.27 4.30
CA THR A 91 4.50 -16.61 3.14
C THR A 91 5.31 -17.21 1.99
N PRO A 92 4.79 -18.25 1.30
CA PRO A 92 5.31 -18.68 0.02
C PRO A 92 4.81 -17.82 -1.15
N ILE A 93 3.81 -16.95 -0.92
CA ILE A 93 3.19 -16.10 -1.94
C ILE A 93 4.16 -14.98 -2.34
N PRO A 94 4.27 -14.62 -3.64
CA PRO A 94 5.04 -13.46 -4.06
C PRO A 94 4.67 -12.17 -3.30
N VAL A 95 5.67 -11.49 -2.71
CA VAL A 95 5.47 -10.26 -1.94
C VAL A 95 6.09 -9.05 -2.66
N ILE A 96 5.28 -8.07 -3.04
CA ILE A 96 5.76 -6.80 -3.61
C ILE A 96 5.90 -5.75 -2.52
N ILE A 97 7.13 -5.32 -2.28
CA ILE A 97 7.45 -4.30 -1.28
C ILE A 97 8.05 -3.07 -1.97
N GLY A 98 7.57 -1.89 -1.62
CA GLY A 98 8.20 -0.63 -2.05
C GLY A 98 9.61 -0.52 -1.49
N GLY A 99 10.56 0.00 -2.28
CA GLY A 99 11.96 0.12 -1.89
C GLY A 99 12.18 0.89 -0.58
N PHE A 100 13.35 0.66 0.03
CA PHE A 100 13.80 1.44 1.18
C PHE A 100 14.25 2.82 0.71
N GLY A 101 13.91 3.81 1.50
CA GLY A 101 14.00 5.21 1.13
C GLY A 101 15.20 5.90 1.72
N ILE A 102 16.36 5.72 1.10
CA ILE A 102 17.48 6.65 1.27
C ILE A 102 17.66 7.31 -0.08
N SER A 103 17.46 8.63 -0.12
CA SER A 103 17.58 9.42 -1.34
C SER A 103 18.78 10.34 -1.18
N HIS A 104 19.67 10.33 -2.17
CA HIS A 104 20.84 11.21 -2.20
C HIS A 104 20.73 12.18 -3.38
N ILE A 105 21.23 13.40 -3.20
CA ILE A 105 21.51 14.32 -4.29
C ILE A 105 23.01 14.52 -4.41
N PHE A 106 23.49 14.45 -5.65
CA PHE A 106 24.84 14.86 -6.02
C PHE A 106 24.74 16.12 -6.88
N VAL A 107 25.38 17.20 -6.44
CA VAL A 107 25.48 18.46 -7.20
C VAL A 107 26.81 18.42 -7.94
N ASP A 108 26.74 18.23 -9.25
CA ASP A 108 27.92 18.19 -10.12
C ASP A 108 28.62 19.55 -10.18
N GLU A 109 29.94 19.56 -10.46
CA GLU A 109 30.72 20.79 -10.59
C GLU A 109 30.17 21.74 -11.66
N SER A 110 29.56 21.19 -12.71
CA SER A 110 28.94 21.98 -13.79
C SER A 110 27.54 22.50 -13.46
N ALA A 111 26.98 22.16 -12.30
CA ALA A 111 25.60 22.49 -11.95
C ALA A 111 25.40 23.98 -11.63
N ASN A 112 24.24 24.52 -12.01
CA ASN A 112 23.81 25.84 -11.56
C ASN A 112 23.44 25.78 -10.07
N LEU A 113 24.25 26.42 -9.22
CA LEU A 113 24.09 26.36 -7.77
C LEU A 113 22.79 26.98 -7.27
N GLU A 114 22.36 28.09 -7.88
CA GLU A 114 21.13 28.79 -7.48
C GLU A 114 19.89 27.90 -7.70
N LYS A 115 19.81 27.23 -8.85
CA LYS A 115 18.73 26.26 -9.12
C LYS A 115 18.84 24.98 -8.30
N SER A 116 20.08 24.56 -7.98
CA SER A 116 20.31 23.36 -7.19
C SER A 116 19.80 23.53 -5.75
N LEU A 117 19.86 24.75 -5.21
CA LEU A 117 19.37 25.06 -3.88
C LEU A 117 17.87 24.74 -3.75
N ASP A 118 17.05 25.19 -4.70
CA ASP A 118 15.60 24.94 -4.70
C ASP A 118 15.27 23.44 -4.71
N VAL A 119 16.03 22.65 -5.46
CA VAL A 119 15.82 21.20 -5.57
C VAL A 119 16.21 20.50 -4.27
N VAL A 120 17.35 20.88 -3.68
CA VAL A 120 17.82 20.32 -2.40
C VAL A 120 16.84 20.69 -1.28
N GLU A 121 16.46 21.96 -1.17
CA GLU A 121 15.50 22.41 -0.17
C GLU A 121 14.18 21.67 -0.33
N ASN A 122 13.60 21.63 -1.54
CA ASN A 122 12.35 20.93 -1.78
C ASN A 122 12.42 19.45 -1.41
N GLY A 123 13.49 18.76 -1.83
CA GLY A 123 13.68 17.34 -1.57
C GLY A 123 13.91 16.99 -0.09
N THR A 124 14.37 17.95 0.72
CA THR A 124 14.56 17.77 2.17
C THR A 124 13.34 18.22 2.97
N VAL A 125 12.72 19.38 2.66
CA VAL A 125 11.78 20.03 3.58
C VAL A 125 10.30 19.86 3.22
N GLN A 126 9.95 19.49 1.98
CA GLN A 126 8.55 19.48 1.55
C GLN A 126 7.70 18.45 2.31
N ARG A 127 8.26 17.25 2.54
CA ARG A 127 7.62 16.18 3.32
C ARG A 127 8.68 15.35 4.05
N PRO A 128 9.25 15.86 5.15
CA PRO A 128 10.40 15.21 5.80
C PRO A 128 10.11 13.78 6.28
N SER A 129 8.86 13.49 6.62
CA SER A 129 8.40 12.17 7.07
C SER A 129 8.12 11.16 5.93
N ALA A 130 8.21 11.58 4.67
CA ALA A 130 8.07 10.67 3.54
C ALA A 130 9.35 9.85 3.34
N TRP A 131 9.21 8.65 2.80
CA TRP A 131 10.36 7.77 2.57
C TRP A 131 11.30 8.27 1.46
N LYS A 132 10.88 9.24 0.62
CA LYS A 132 11.72 9.78 -0.47
C LYS A 132 12.46 11.07 -0.10
N THR A 133 12.47 11.46 1.18
CA THR A 133 13.19 12.65 1.64
C THR A 133 14.69 12.48 1.43
N LEU A 134 15.37 13.58 1.10
CA LEU A 134 16.83 13.64 1.04
C LEU A 134 17.44 13.61 2.43
N GLU A 135 18.44 12.76 2.61
CA GLU A 135 19.36 12.75 3.77
C GLU A 135 20.70 13.37 3.41
#